data_AF-A0A538E7D4-F1
#
_entry.id   AF-A0A538E7D4-F1
#
_cell.length_a   1.000
_cell.length_b   1.000
_cell.length_c   1.000
_cell.angle_alpha   90.00
_cell.angle_beta   90.00
_cell.angle_gamma   90.00
#
_symmetry.space_group_name_H-M   'P 1'
#
loop_
_entity.id
_entity.type
_entity.pdbx_description
1 polymer ?
#
loop_
_entity_poly.entity_id
_entity_poly.type
_entity_poly.pdbx_seq_one_letter_code
_entity_poly.pdbx_strand_id
1 'polypeptide(L)' 'MELRTGGPERLSADEARALLRELKAVRGDLRGVRIALTGASKGPELWAILVALSRGETLSRAAHALKAVSDTEFG' A
#
# COMPACT_ATOMS: atom_id res chain seq x y z
N MET A 1 17.56 2.11 -14.63
CA MET A 1 16.62 1.73 -13.55
C MET A 1 15.92 0.48 -14.00
N GLU A 2 16.43 -0.69 -13.61
CA GLU A 2 15.78 -1.97 -13.95
C GLU A 2 14.60 -2.16 -13.00
N LEU A 3 13.39 -2.18 -13.55
CA LEU A 3 12.21 -2.64 -12.83
C LEU A 3 12.39 -4.14 -12.62
N ARG A 4 12.70 -4.56 -11.39
CA ARG A 4 12.86 -5.99 -11.08
C ARG A 4 11.58 -6.73 -11.47
N THR A 5 11.71 -7.76 -12.30
CA THR A 5 10.68 -8.75 -12.57
C THR A 5 10.08 -9.21 -11.23
N GLY A 6 8.79 -8.92 -11.02
CA GLY A 6 7.94 -9.39 -9.92
C GLY A 6 8.57 -9.41 -8.52
N GLY A 7 8.30 -8.38 -7.70
CA GLY A 7 8.60 -8.45 -6.26
C GLY A 7 7.92 -9.64 -5.55
N PRO A 8 8.31 -9.96 -4.30
CA PRO A 8 7.85 -11.16 -3.61
C PRO A 8 6.33 -11.17 -3.43
N GLU A 9 5.72 -12.36 -3.43
CA GLU A 9 4.26 -12.54 -3.29
C GLU A 9 3.74 -12.10 -1.92
N ARG A 10 4.58 -12.14 -0.88
CA ARG A 10 4.30 -11.57 0.44
C ARG A 10 5.55 -10.90 0.96
N LEU A 11 5.37 -9.82 1.72
CA LEU A 11 6.46 -9.15 2.41
C LEU A 11 6.71 -9.80 3.77
N SER A 12 7.98 -9.94 4.14
CA SER A 12 8.38 -10.07 5.53
C SER A 12 8.08 -8.77 6.29
N ALA A 13 8.10 -8.85 7.63
CA ALA A 13 7.90 -7.67 8.46
C ALA A 13 8.98 -6.60 8.25
N ASP A 14 10.23 -7.00 7.99
CA ASP A 14 11.33 -6.07 7.75
C ASP A 14 11.24 -5.39 6.39
N GLU A 15 10.87 -6.13 5.34
CA GLU A 15 10.59 -5.56 4.01
C GLU A 15 9.40 -4.60 4.07
N ALA A 16 8.32 -4.96 4.77
CA ALA A 16 7.16 -4.09 4.93
C ALA A 16 7.54 -2.79 5.67
N ARG A 17 8.35 -2.87 6.73
CA ARG A 17 8.84 -1.67 7.44
C ARG A 17 9.80 -0.85 6.58
N ALA A 18 10.64 -1.49 5.76
CA ALA A 18 11.52 -0.79 4.82
C ALA A 18 10.72 0.00 3.79
N LEU A 19 9.73 -0.62 3.16
CA LEU A 19 8.82 0.03 2.22
C LEU A 19 8.11 1.23 2.87
N LEU A 20 7.63 1.09 4.10
CA LEU A 20 6.99 2.22 4.81
C LEU A 20 7.96 3.36 5.14
N ARG A 21 9.25 3.07 5.37
CA ARG A 21 10.27 4.11 5.54
C ARG A 21 10.52 4.85 4.23
N GLU A 22 10.60 4.14 3.11
CA GLU A 22 10.75 4.74 1.78
C GLU A 22 9.55 5.65 1.45
N LEU A 23 8.33 5.17 1.69
CA LEU A 23 7.12 5.98 1.53
C LEU A 23 7.14 7.24 2.41
N LYS A 24 7.55 7.13 3.68
CA LYS A 24 7.72 8.30 4.55
C LYS A 24 8.76 9.29 4.03
N ALA A 25 9.87 8.79 3.48
CA ALA A 25 10.96 9.63 2.97
C ALA A 25 10.50 10.51 1.80
N VAL A 26 9.58 10.01 0.98
CA VAL A 26 8.94 10.79 -0.11
C VAL A 26 7.68 11.55 0.33
N ARG A 27 7.42 11.67 1.64
CA ARG A 27 6.22 12.30 2.22
C ARG A 27 4.90 11.69 1.77
N GLY A 28 4.88 10.38 1.49
CA GLY A 28 3.67 9.65 1.09
C GLY A 28 2.59 9.64 2.19
N ASP A 29 1.32 9.69 1.77
CA ASP A 29 0.18 9.65 2.69
C ASP A 29 -0.08 8.23 3.21
N LEU A 30 0.50 7.92 4.37
CA LEU A 30 0.29 6.61 5.01
C LEU A 30 -1.14 6.38 5.50
N ARG A 31 -1.90 7.45 5.78
CA ARG A 31 -3.30 7.32 6.18
C ARG A 31 -4.15 6.94 4.99
N GLY A 32 -3.94 7.60 3.86
CA GLY A 32 -4.54 7.25 2.56
C GLY A 32 -4.21 5.82 2.16
N VAL A 33 -2.94 5.40 2.27
CA VAL A 33 -2.54 4.00 2.01
C VAL A 33 -3.29 3.03 2.91
N ARG A 34 -3.42 3.31 4.21
CA ARG A 34 -4.21 2.43 5.10
C ARG A 34 -5.66 2.32 4.62
N ILE A 35 -6.30 3.46 4.35
CA ILE A 35 -7.70 3.48 3.92
C ILE A 35 -7.87 2.71 2.60
N ALA A 36 -6.94 2.88 1.65
CA ALA A 36 -6.95 2.14 0.40
C ALA A 36 -6.84 0.62 0.62
N LEU A 37 -6.01 0.19 1.57
CA LEU A 37 -5.78 -1.24 1.83
C LEU A 37 -6.85 -1.87 2.72
N THR A 38 -7.53 -1.14 3.60
CA THR A 38 -8.43 -1.73 4.61
C THR A 38 -9.83 -1.15 4.66
N GLY A 39 -10.08 -0.02 4.00
CA GLY A 39 -11.31 0.76 4.16
C GLY A 39 -11.43 1.49 5.51
N ALA A 40 -10.43 1.38 6.40
CA ALA A 40 -10.48 1.92 7.75
C ALA A 40 -9.31 2.87 8.04
N SER A 41 -9.56 3.95 8.78
CA SER A 41 -8.51 4.93 9.13
C SER A 41 -7.64 4.52 10.34
N LYS A 42 -8.07 3.52 11.10
CA LYS A 42 -7.42 3.00 12.32
C LYS A 42 -7.41 1.47 12.30
N GLY A 43 -6.62 0.85 13.18
CA GLY A 43 -6.49 -0.60 13.29
C GLY A 43 -5.03 -1.02 13.49
N PRO A 44 -4.65 -2.24 13.04
CA PRO A 44 -3.28 -2.71 13.11
C PRO A 44 -2.27 -1.74 12.47
N GLU A 45 -1.01 -1.86 12.89
CA GLU A 45 0.08 -1.14 12.26
C GLU A 45 0.16 -1.44 10.76
N LEU A 46 0.50 -0.44 9.96
CA LEU A 46 0.45 -0.57 8.49
C LEU A 46 1.39 -1.65 7.96
N TRP A 47 2.53 -1.90 8.64
CA TRP A 47 3.43 -2.99 8.25
C TRP A 47 2.77 -4.36 8.45
N ALA A 48 1.94 -4.52 9.50
CA ALA A 48 1.26 -5.79 9.77
C ALA A 48 0.20 -6.09 8.71
N ILE A 49 -0.49 -5.05 8.24
CA ILE A 49 -1.43 -5.14 7.10
C ILE A 49 -0.68 -5.61 5.84
N LEU A 50 0.47 -5.01 5.54
CA LEU A 50 1.28 -5.34 4.37
C LEU A 50 1.85 -6.78 4.40
N VAL A 51 2.15 -7.31 5.59
CA VAL A 51 2.58 -8.72 5.76
C VAL A 51 1.40 -9.69 5.56
N ALA A 52 0.20 -9.30 6.01
CA ALA A 52 -0.98 -10.15 5.94
C ALA A 52 -1.54 -10.29 4.52
N LEU A 53 -1.40 -9.26 3.69
CA LEU A 53 -1.89 -9.26 2.31
C LEU A 53 -0.89 -9.90 1.35
N SER A 54 -1.40 -10.53 0.30
CA SER A 54 -0.54 -10.87 -0.84
C SER A 54 -0.21 -9.64 -1.67
N ARG A 55 0.80 -9.74 -2.52
CA ARG A 55 1.21 -8.67 -3.44
C ARG A 55 0.08 -8.35 -4.42
N GLY A 56 -0.54 -9.38 -5.01
CA GLY A 56 -1.67 -9.21 -5.93
C GLY A 56 -2.84 -8.48 -5.26
N GLU A 57 -3.19 -8.88 -4.04
CA GLU A 57 -4.27 -8.25 -3.28
C GLU A 57 -3.94 -6.80 -2.89
N THR A 58 -2.72 -6.54 -2.42
CA THR A 58 -2.24 -5.18 -2.09
C THR A 58 -2.35 -4.25 -3.29
N LEU A 59 -1.87 -4.68 -4.46
CA LEU A 59 -1.91 -3.91 -5.68
C LEU A 59 -3.34 -3.70 -6.19
N SER A 60 -4.18 -4.74 -6.12
CA SER A 60 -5.59 -4.64 -6.53
C SER A 60 -6.36 -3.63 -5.69
N ARG A 61 -6.20 -3.66 -4.36
CA ARG A 61 -6.86 -2.71 -3.45
C ARG A 61 -6.37 -1.28 -3.67
N ALA A 62 -5.06 -1.10 -3.84
CA ALA A 62 -4.48 0.21 -4.14
C ALA A 62 -4.96 0.77 -5.49
N ALA A 63 -5.00 -0.04 -6.54
CA ALA A 63 -5.48 0.36 -7.86
C ALA A 63 -6.97 0.76 -7.82
N HIS A 64 -7.80 0.02 -7.10
CA HIS A 64 -9.21 0.36 -6.90
C HIS A 64 -9.38 1.70 -6.19
N ALA A 65 -8.59 1.97 -5.14
CA ALA A 65 -8.62 3.25 -4.44
C ALA A 65 -8.18 4.42 -5.33
N LEU A 66 -7.14 4.24 -6.15
CA LEU A 66 -6.70 5.25 -7.11
C LEU A 66 -7.78 5.59 -8.13
N LYS A 67 -8.50 4.57 -8.63
CA LYS A 67 -9.64 4.78 -9.51
C LYS A 67 -10.76 5.59 -8.84
N ALA A 68 -11.12 5.24 -7.60
CA ALA A 68 -12.15 5.94 -6.84
C ALA A 68 -11.79 7.43 -6.59
N VAL A 69 -10.50 7.73 -6.35
CA VAL A 69 -10.03 9.12 -6.23
C VAL A 69 -10.21 9.86 -7.56
N SER A 70 -9.84 9.25 -8.68
CA SER A 70 -10.06 9.86 -10.00
C SER A 70 -11.54 10.10 -10.30
N ASP A 71 -12.42 9.18 -9.94
CA ASP A 71 -13.87 9.35 -10.13
C ASP A 71 -14.46 10.47 -9.25
N THR A 72 -13.80 10.80 -8.13
CA THR A 72 -14.25 11.87 -7.20
C THR A 72 -13.76 13.26 -7.63
N GLU A 73 -12.57 13.36 -8.24
CA GLU A 73 -11.95 14.64 -8.64
C GLU A 73 -12.47 15.14 -10.00
N PHE A 74 -13.04 14.27 -10.83
CA PHE A 74 -13.54 14.58 -12.18
C PHE A 74 -15.04 14.28 -12.38
N GLY A 75 -15.78 14.07 -11.28
CA GLY A 75 -17.22 13.80 -11.26
C GLY A 75 -18.08 15.04 -11.06
#